data_AF-A0A2I1GXI5-F1
#
_entry.id   AF-A0A2I1GXI5-F1
#
_cell.length_a   1.000
_cell.length_b   1.000
_cell.length_c   1.000
_cell.angle_alpha   90.00
_cell.angle_beta   90.00
_cell.angle_gamma   90.00
#
_symmetry.space_group_name_H-M   'P 1'
#
loop_
_entity.id
_entity.type
_entity.pdbx_description
1 polymer ?
#
loop_
_entity_poly.entity_id
_entity_poly.type
_entity_poly.pdbx_seq_one_letter_code
_entity_poly.pdbx_strand_id
1 'polypeptide(L)'
;MNSKENFKSLWKEHNYGYQLHVTISTTELIEEANEKTVYMNDLGKRKQVYGICGECNEPGTGFEWCQSCNAKRSEDNFKNWTSGNKDI
;
A
#
# COMPACT_ATOMS: atom_id res chain seq x y z
N MET A 1 -0.29 -18.96 -18.42
CA MET A 1 -0.16 -17.49 -18.23
C MET A 1 0.94 -17.28 -17.21
N ASN A 2 2.16 -17.06 -17.68
CA ASN A 2 3.37 -17.04 -16.85
C ASN A 2 4.07 -15.69 -17.02
N SER A 3 4.81 -15.30 -15.96
CA SER A 3 5.70 -14.13 -15.79
C SER A 3 5.11 -12.72 -15.79
N LYS A 4 4.77 -12.24 -14.59
CA LYS A 4 5.32 -11.00 -13.98
C LYS A 4 5.80 -9.90 -14.95
N GLU A 5 4.93 -9.33 -15.76
CA GLU A 5 5.14 -7.92 -16.14
C GLU A 5 4.75 -7.09 -14.91
N ASN A 6 5.72 -6.91 -13.99
CA ASN A 6 5.59 -5.84 -13.01
C ASN A 6 5.69 -4.55 -13.82
N PHE A 7 4.54 -4.00 -14.19
CA PHE A 7 4.50 -2.69 -14.81
C PHE A 7 5.17 -1.71 -13.85
N LYS A 8 5.83 -0.70 -14.41
CA LYS A 8 6.46 0.34 -13.61
C LYS A 8 5.36 1.05 -12.82
N SER A 9 5.48 1.09 -11.49
CA SER A 9 4.56 1.85 -10.67
C SER A 9 4.56 3.33 -11.06
N LEU A 10 3.37 3.95 -11.02
CA LEU A 10 3.15 5.36 -11.29
C LEU A 10 2.99 6.09 -9.95
N TRP A 11 4.00 5.98 -9.10
CA TRP A 11 4.02 6.62 -7.79
C TRP A 11 4.01 8.14 -7.93
N LYS A 12 3.41 8.81 -6.94
CA LYS A 12 3.45 10.26 -6.82
C LYS A 12 4.59 10.68 -5.90
N GLU A 13 5.13 11.85 -6.17
CA GLU A 13 6.13 12.46 -5.30
C GLU A 13 5.58 12.64 -3.88
N HIS A 14 6.47 12.51 -2.90
CA HIS A 14 6.08 12.63 -1.51
C HIS A 14 5.53 14.02 -1.23
N ASN A 15 4.28 14.07 -0.77
CA ASN A 15 3.64 15.30 -0.35
C ASN A 15 3.48 15.29 1.17
N TYR A 16 4.32 16.07 1.86
CA TYR A 16 4.30 16.25 3.32
C TYR A 16 2.97 16.78 3.87
N GLY A 17 2.05 17.21 2.99
CA GLY A 17 0.70 17.60 3.34
C GLY A 17 -0.27 16.43 3.54
N TYR A 18 0.10 15.19 3.21
CA TYR A 18 -0.75 14.01 3.40
C TYR A 18 -0.11 13.01 4.37
N GLN A 19 -0.92 12.10 4.89
CA GLN A 19 -0.44 10.96 5.66
C GLN A 19 0.50 10.07 4.81
N LEU A 20 1.42 9.37 5.48
CA LEU A 20 2.34 8.43 4.81
C LEU A 20 1.62 7.17 4.30
N HIS A 21 0.51 6.79 4.95
CA HIS A 21 -0.31 5.66 4.59
C HIS A 21 -1.80 5.97 4.82
N VAL A 22 -2.65 5.14 4.22
CA VAL A 22 -4.09 5.23 4.39
C VAL A 22 -4.52 4.97 5.84
N THR A 23 -5.61 5.59 6.24
CA THR A 23 -6.34 5.30 7.48
C THR A 23 -7.54 4.43 7.17
N ILE A 24 -7.79 3.40 7.99
CA ILE A 24 -9.01 2.59 7.91
C ILE A 24 -10.10 3.38 8.65
N SER A 25 -11.12 3.83 7.91
CA SER A 25 -12.25 4.50 8.54
C SER A 25 -13.05 3.47 9.35
N THR A 26 -12.96 3.53 10.68
CA THR A 26 -13.99 2.96 11.54
C THR A 26 -15.16 3.95 11.57
N THR A 27 -16.36 3.45 11.29
CA THR A 27 -17.62 4.20 11.12
C THR A 27 -18.05 5.08 12.30
N GLU A 28 -17.28 5.15 13.39
CA GLU A 28 -17.65 5.79 14.65
C GLU A 28 -16.84 7.05 15.00
N LEU A 29 -15.76 7.36 14.25
CA LEU A 29 -14.85 8.48 14.58
C LEU A 29 -14.74 9.50 13.44
N ILE A 30 -15.86 9.89 12.84
CA ILE A 30 -15.90 11.08 11.96
C ILE A 30 -15.88 12.34 12.86
N GLU A 31 -14.80 12.50 13.63
CA GLU A 31 -14.38 13.84 14.05
C GLU A 31 -13.70 14.45 12.82
N GLU A 32 -14.31 15.52 12.31
CA GLU A 32 -13.91 16.35 11.15
C GLU A 32 -12.83 15.75 10.24
N ALA A 33 -13.26 15.26 9.08
CA ALA A 33 -12.36 14.79 8.03
C ALA A 33 -11.34 15.88 7.66
N ASN A 34 -10.16 15.81 8.27
CA ASN A 34 -9.03 16.65 7.88
C ASN A 34 -8.76 16.38 6.40
N GLU A 35 -8.72 17.41 5.55
CA GLU A 35 -8.54 17.31 4.09
C GLU A 35 -7.28 16.50 3.69
N LYS A 36 -6.35 16.39 4.64
CA LYS A 36 -5.06 15.70 4.57
C LYS A 36 -5.13 14.21 4.89
N THR A 37 -6.23 13.73 5.46
CA THR A 37 -6.45 12.31 5.76
C THR A 37 -6.80 11.56 4.48
N VAL A 38 -6.14 10.43 4.24
CA VAL A 38 -6.44 9.57 3.09
C VAL A 38 -7.03 8.26 3.61
N TYR A 39 -8.28 7.98 3.25
CA TYR A 39 -8.94 6.75 3.71
C TYR A 39 -8.67 5.58 2.77
N MET A 40 -8.65 4.37 3.31
CA MET A 40 -8.44 3.14 2.54
C MET A 40 -9.50 2.97 1.44
N ASN A 41 -10.75 3.35 1.72
CA ASN A 41 -11.86 3.19 0.77
C ASN A 41 -11.93 4.33 -0.26
N ASP A 42 -11.17 5.42 -0.07
CA ASP A 42 -11.13 6.53 -1.02
C ASP A 42 -10.10 6.27 -2.13
N LEU A 43 -10.50 5.48 -3.13
CA LEU A 43 -9.64 5.11 -4.26
C LEU A 43 -9.18 6.34 -5.06
N GLY A 44 -10.03 7.36 -5.18
CA GLY A 44 -9.72 8.59 -5.90
C GLY A 44 -8.61 9.37 -5.23
N LYS A 45 -8.75 9.64 -3.92
CA LYS A 45 -7.73 10.34 -3.13
C LYS A 45 -6.44 9.52 -3.03
N ARG A 46 -6.52 8.20 -2.84
CA ARG A 46 -5.35 7.31 -2.87
C ARG A 46 -4.58 7.43 -4.19
N LYS A 47 -5.27 7.42 -5.33
CA LYS A 47 -4.64 7.57 -6.64
C LYS A 47 -3.98 8.93 -6.79
N GLN A 48 -4.62 9.99 -6.29
CA GLN A 48 -4.10 11.34 -6.34
C GLN A 48 -2.84 11.50 -5.47
N VAL A 49 -2.83 10.93 -4.26
CA VAL A 49 -1.77 11.15 -3.27
C VAL A 49 -0.63 10.17 -3.41
N TYR A 50 -0.91 8.88 -3.61
CA TYR A 50 0.10 7.82 -3.61
C TYR A 50 0.45 7.34 -5.02
N GLY A 51 -0.45 7.50 -5.98
CA GLY A 51 -0.27 6.99 -7.35
C GLY A 51 -0.80 5.58 -7.53
N ILE A 52 -0.36 4.91 -8.59
CA ILE A 52 -0.82 3.56 -8.98
C ILE A 52 0.29 2.54 -8.81
N CYS A 53 -0.03 1.43 -8.15
CA CYS A 53 0.84 0.27 -8.03
C CYS A 53 0.93 -0.45 -9.38
N GLY A 54 2.14 -0.67 -9.89
CA GLY A 54 2.34 -1.33 -11.17
C GLY A 54 2.19 -2.86 -11.13
N GLU A 55 2.10 -3.48 -9.95
CA GLU A 55 1.90 -4.92 -9.82
C GLU A 55 0.43 -5.33 -9.93
N CYS A 56 -0.47 -4.49 -9.40
CA CYS A 56 -1.90 -4.80 -9.29
C CYS A 56 -2.80 -3.76 -9.96
N ASN A 57 -2.25 -2.66 -10.47
CA ASN A 57 -2.97 -1.54 -11.09
C ASN A 57 -3.99 -0.83 -10.16
N GLU A 58 -3.93 -1.07 -8.86
CA GLU A 58 -4.72 -0.38 -7.86
C GLU A 58 -3.98 0.83 -7.27
N PRO A 59 -4.70 1.82 -6.70
CA PRO A 59 -4.08 2.92 -5.98
C PRO A 59 -3.17 2.46 -4.86
N GLY A 60 -2.06 3.19 -4.65
CA GLY A 60 -1.20 3.00 -3.49
C GLY A 60 -1.98 3.10 -2.17
N THR A 61 -1.46 2.45 -1.13
CA THR A 61 -1.95 2.57 0.24
C THR A 61 -0.99 3.36 1.12
N GLY A 62 0.09 3.88 0.54
CA GLY A 62 1.07 4.75 1.17
C GLY A 62 2.12 5.22 0.18
N PHE A 63 3.05 6.05 0.65
CA PHE A 63 4.15 6.56 -0.18
C PHE A 63 4.98 5.42 -0.75
N GLU A 64 4.97 5.29 -2.09
CA GLU A 64 5.59 4.20 -2.85
C GLU A 64 5.21 2.78 -2.35
N TRP A 65 4.03 2.66 -1.74
CA TRP A 65 3.62 1.47 -1.01
C TRP A 65 2.24 0.96 -1.43
N CYS A 66 2.15 -0.37 -1.59
CA CYS A 66 0.89 -1.08 -1.82
C CYS A 66 0.77 -2.24 -0.82
N GLN A 67 -0.19 -2.15 0.09
CA GLN A 67 -0.36 -3.10 1.19
C GLN A 67 -0.63 -4.52 0.68
N SER A 68 -1.52 -4.70 -0.30
CA SER A 68 -1.89 -6.03 -0.81
C SER A 68 -0.72 -6.73 -1.52
N CYS A 69 0.01 -6.01 -2.38
CA CYS A 69 1.18 -6.55 -3.08
C CYS A 69 2.31 -6.90 -2.11
N ASN A 70 2.60 -6.03 -1.15
CA ASN A 70 3.66 -6.29 -0.18
C ASN A 70 3.28 -7.41 0.80
N ALA A 71 2.03 -7.49 1.26
CA ALA A 71 1.56 -8.61 2.07
C ALA A 71 1.73 -9.95 1.35
N LYS A 72 1.34 -10.02 0.07
CA LYS A 72 1.53 -11.22 -0.76
C LYS A 72 3.01 -11.60 -0.89
N ARG A 73 3.90 -10.63 -1.13
CA ARG A 73 5.35 -10.88 -1.18
C ARG A 73 5.88 -11.39 0.15
N SER A 74 5.43 -10.82 1.26
CA SER A 74 5.79 -11.28 2.60
C SER A 74 5.34 -12.73 2.81
N GLU A 75 4.09 -13.06 2.53
CA GLU A 75 3.58 -14.44 2.63
C GLU A 75 4.37 -15.44 1.78
N ASP A 76 4.70 -15.08 0.54
CA ASP A 76 5.49 -15.93 -0.35
C ASP A 76 6.95 -16.07 0.12
N ASN A 77 7.53 -15.03 0.72
CA ASN A 77 8.87 -15.10 1.33
C ASN A 77 8.87 -15.93 2.62
N PHE A 78 7.83 -15.82 3.46
CA PHE A 78 7.70 -16.61 4.69
C PHE A 78 7.65 -18.11 4.42
N LYS A 79 6.95 -18.55 3.36
CA LYS A 79 6.92 -19.97 2.93
C LYS A 79 8.31 -20.52 2.61
N ASN A 80 9.22 -19.65 2.15
CA ASN A 80 10.59 -20.00 1.78
C ASN A 80 11.61 -19.65 2.87
N TRP A 81 11.15 -19.13 4.01
CA TRP A 81 12.04 -18.70 5.09
C TRP A 81 12.53 -19.91 5.88
N THR A 82 13.84 -20.14 5.82
CA THR A 82 14.53 -20.99 6.78
C THR A 82 15.34 -20.09 7.68
N SER A 83 15.19 -20.23 9.01
CA SER A 83 15.90 -19.39 9.98
C SER A 83 17.41 -19.58 9.90
N GLY A 84 17.87 -20.72 9.35
CA GLY A 84 19.25 -21.17 9.40
C GLY A 84 19.78 -21.37 10.83
N ASN A 85 18.92 -21.15 11.83
CA ASN A 85 19.26 -21.18 13.23
C ASN A 85 19.15 -22.61 13.72
N LYS A 86 20.25 -23.16 14.21
CA LYS A 86 20.35 -24.54 14.68
C LYS A 86 19.86 -24.74 16.12
N ASP A 87 19.56 -23.63 16.80
CA ASP A 87 19.18 -23.59 18.21
C ASP A 87 17.67 -23.40 18.44
N ILE A 88 16.84 -23.76 17.44
CA ILE A 88 15.35 -23.75 17.50
C ILE A 88 14.83 -25.18 17.38
#